data_AF-A0A558AR44-F1
#
_entry.id   AF-A0A558AR44-F1
#
_cell.length_a   1.000
_cell.length_b   1.000
_cell.length_c   1.000
_cell.angle_alpha   90.00
_cell.angle_beta   90.00
_cell.angle_gamma   90.00
#
_symmetry.space_group_name_H-M   'P 1'
#
loop_
_entity.id
_entity.type
_entity.pdbx_description
1 polymer ?
#
loop_
_entity_poly.entity_id
_entity_poly.type
_entity_poly.pdbx_seq_one_letter_code
_entity_poly.pdbx_strand_id
1 'polypeptide(L)'
;MIFANGDCHITYQQQEPLSPARREDLEQSFKDSSHVYLLDMVATGNTLTFYYSPIRVMEEHNTIEPGDVVIEEVREFLTGMEFSI
;
A
#
# COMPACT_ATOMS: atom_id res chain seq x y z
N MET A 1 10.09 5.58 1.49
CA MET A 1 10.50 4.75 0.32
C MET A 1 9.41 3.73 0.04
N ILE A 2 8.95 3.60 -1.20
CA ILE A 2 7.97 2.59 -1.63
C ILE A 2 8.70 1.53 -2.46
N PHE A 3 8.44 0.26 -2.22
CA PHE A 3 9.04 -0.85 -2.96
C PHE A 3 8.14 -2.09 -2.95
N ALA A 4 8.26 -2.93 -3.99
CA ALA A 4 7.65 -4.25 -4.01
C ALA A 4 8.36 -5.19 -3.01
N ASN A 5 7.57 -5.90 -2.22
CA ASN A 5 8.05 -6.79 -1.17
C ASN A 5 7.53 -8.21 -1.42
N GLY A 6 8.19 -8.91 -2.34
CA GLY A 6 7.69 -10.17 -2.91
C GLY A 6 6.56 -9.94 -3.91
N ASP A 7 5.84 -11.01 -4.23
CA ASP A 7 4.97 -11.01 -5.40
C ASP A 7 3.61 -10.35 -5.17
N CYS A 8 3.16 -10.24 -3.92
CA CYS A 8 1.81 -9.77 -3.57
C CYS A 8 1.77 -8.66 -2.52
N HIS A 9 2.91 -8.01 -2.27
CA HIS A 9 2.97 -6.89 -1.33
C HIS A 9 3.72 -5.69 -1.89
N ILE A 10 3.23 -4.50 -1.55
CA ILE A 10 3.96 -3.24 -1.69
C ILE A 10 4.19 -2.68 -0.29
N THR A 11 5.40 -2.23 0.01
CA THR A 11 5.75 -1.66 1.32
C THR A 11 6.16 -0.21 1.18
N TYR A 12 5.57 0.67 1.98
CA TYR A 12 6.11 1.98 2.29
C TYR A 12 6.89 1.92 3.60
N GLN A 13 8.11 2.43 3.60
CA GLN A 13 8.98 2.54 4.78
C GLN A 13 9.42 3.99 5.02
N GLN A 14 9.36 4.42 6.27
CA GLN A 14 9.79 5.74 6.73
C GLN A 14 10.77 5.65 7.91
N GLN A 15 11.55 6.71 8.15
CA GLN A 15 12.56 6.75 9.21
C GLN A 15 11.91 6.91 10.59
N GLU A 16 11.00 7.86 10.72
CA GLU A 16 10.32 8.14 11.97
C GLU A 16 9.24 7.09 12.25
N PRO A 17 9.16 6.55 13.47
CA PRO A 17 8.13 5.59 13.77
C PRO A 17 6.74 6.26 13.88
N LEU A 18 5.72 5.60 13.33
CA LEU A 18 4.31 5.91 13.52
C LEU A 18 3.91 5.64 14.97
N SER A 19 3.19 6.59 15.56
CA SER A 19 2.55 6.39 16.85
C SER A 19 1.47 5.29 16.76
N PRO A 20 1.14 4.60 17.87
CA PRO A 20 0.02 3.65 17.88
C PRO A 20 -1.28 4.24 17.34
N ALA A 21 -1.65 5.44 17.78
CA ALA A 21 -2.86 6.13 17.30
C ALA A 21 -2.83 6.37 15.79
N ARG A 22 -1.70 6.84 15.24
CA ARG A 22 -1.58 7.05 13.80
C ARG A 22 -1.69 5.76 13.01
N ARG A 23 -1.22 4.62 13.54
CA ARG A 23 -1.37 3.31 12.89
C ARG A 23 -2.82 2.88 12.82
N GLU A 24 -3.55 3.02 13.93
CA GLU A 24 -4.99 2.74 13.98
C GLU A 24 -5.77 3.64 13.01
N ASP A 25 -5.48 4.94 12.99
CA ASP A 25 -6.10 5.89 12.07
C ASP A 25 -5.86 5.51 10.60
N LEU A 26 -4.65 5.06 10.25
CA LEU A 26 -4.31 4.64 8.89
C LEU A 26 -4.98 3.34 8.49
N GLU A 27 -5.00 2.34 9.37
CA GLU A 27 -5.70 1.08 9.11
C GLU A 27 -7.21 1.30 8.97
N GLN A 28 -7.78 2.21 9.76
CA GLN A 28 -9.18 2.58 9.63
C GLN A 28 -9.44 3.34 8.32
N SER A 29 -8.62 4.34 8.00
CA SER A 29 -8.72 5.10 6.75
C SER A 29 -8.59 4.20 5.53
N PHE A 30 -7.72 3.19 5.59
CA PHE A 30 -7.60 2.19 4.54
C PHE A 30 -8.90 1.38 4.39
N LYS A 31 -9.50 0.90 5.48
CA LYS A 31 -10.77 0.14 5.44
C LYS A 31 -11.95 0.96 4.93
N ASP A 32 -11.96 2.26 5.20
CA ASP A 32 -13.02 3.17 4.78
C ASP A 32 -12.85 3.66 3.34
N SER A 33 -11.67 3.46 2.76
CA SER A 33 -11.36 3.83 1.38
C SER A 33 -11.73 2.71 0.40
N SER A 34 -12.11 3.10 -0.82
CA SER A 34 -12.29 2.15 -1.92
C SER A 34 -10.95 1.91 -2.61
N HIS A 35 -10.57 0.65 -2.77
CA HIS A 35 -9.35 0.23 -3.45
C HIS A 35 -9.70 -0.63 -4.65
N VAL A 36 -8.96 -0.47 -5.73
CA VAL A 36 -9.12 -1.24 -6.96
C VAL A 36 -8.41 -2.57 -6.82
N TYR A 37 -7.13 -2.55 -6.44
CA TYR A 37 -6.28 -3.75 -6.36
C TYR A 37 -5.83 -4.10 -4.94
N LEU A 38 -5.81 -3.12 -4.03
CA LEU A 38 -5.41 -3.35 -2.65
C LEU A 38 -6.52 -4.08 -1.87
N LEU A 39 -6.11 -5.10 -1.11
CA LEU A 39 -7.01 -6.00 -0.37
C LEU A 39 -6.93 -5.77 1.14
N ASP A 40 -5.73 -5.48 1.64
CA ASP A 40 -5.48 -5.27 3.06
C ASP A 40 -4.24 -4.39 3.26
N MET A 41 -4.10 -3.83 4.46
CA MET A 41 -2.93 -3.07 4.87
C MET A 41 -2.59 -3.35 6.33
N VAL A 42 -1.31 -3.56 6.61
CA VAL A 42 -0.78 -3.71 7.97
C VAL A 42 0.21 -2.60 8.28
N ALA A 43 0.01 -1.92 9.41
CA ALA A 43 0.89 -0.86 9.87
C ALA A 43 1.79 -1.33 11.03
N THR A 44 3.11 -1.19 10.85
CA THR A 44 4.10 -1.38 11.93
C THR A 44 4.65 -0.05 12.39
N GLY A 45 5.58 -0.07 13.34
CA GLY A 45 6.27 1.13 13.81
C GLY A 45 6.84 1.97 12.66
N ASN A 46 7.38 1.38 11.59
CA ASN A 46 8.08 2.15 10.55
C ASN A 46 7.61 1.86 9.13
N THR A 47 6.64 0.96 8.97
CA THR A 47 6.21 0.48 7.66
C THR A 47 4.70 0.42 7.53
N LEU A 48 4.23 0.60 6.30
CA LEU A 48 2.89 0.27 5.85
C LEU A 48 3.04 -0.78 4.75
N THR A 49 2.50 -1.97 4.96
CA THR A 49 2.57 -3.08 3.99
C THR A 49 1.17 -3.31 3.43
N PHE A 50 1.05 -3.18 2.12
CA PHE A 50 -0.20 -3.32 1.38
C PHE A 50 -0.22 -4.66 0.65
N TYR A 51 -1.34 -5.38 0.78
CA TYR A 51 -1.59 -6.66 0.13
C TYR A 51 -2.42 -6.43 -1.12
N TYR A 52 -2.11 -7.12 -2.21
CA TYR A 52 -2.88 -7.05 -3.45
C TYR A 52 -2.99 -8.43 -4.12
N SER A 53 -3.88 -8.57 -5.10
CA SER A 53 -3.97 -9.78 -5.95
C SER A 53 -3.17 -9.58 -7.24
N PRO A 54 -1.97 -10.19 -7.40
CA PRO A 54 -1.16 -10.01 -8.59
C PRO A 54 -1.84 -10.57 -9.83
N ILE A 55 -2.51 -11.73 -9.68
CA ILE A 55 -3.23 -12.40 -10.77
C ILE A 55 -4.27 -11.46 -11.38
N ARG A 56 -5.06 -10.78 -10.54
CA ARG A 56 -6.09 -9.85 -11.02
C ARG A 56 -5.48 -8.69 -11.81
N VAL A 57 -4.39 -8.12 -11.32
CA VAL A 57 -3.69 -7.01 -12.00
C VAL A 57 -3.10 -7.49 -13.33
N MET A 58 -2.46 -8.66 -13.34
CA MET A 58 -1.87 -9.26 -14.54
C MET A 58 -2.93 -9.52 -15.61
N GLU A 59 -4.09 -10.06 -15.23
CA GLU A 59 -5.20 -10.34 -16.14
C GLU A 59 -5.83 -9.06 -16.70
N GLU A 60 -6.05 -8.04 -15.87
CA GLU A 60 -6.69 -6.79 -16.30
C GLU A 60 -5.76 -5.88 -17.13
N HIS A 61 -4.46 -5.85 -16.82
CA HIS A 61 -3.48 -4.97 -17.48
C HIS A 61 -2.59 -5.67 -18.50
N ASN A 62 -2.70 -7.00 -18.65
CA ASN A 62 -1.83 -7.80 -19.51
C ASN A 62 -0.34 -7.54 -19.25
N THR A 63 0.04 -7.55 -17.96
CA THR A 63 1.41 -7.30 -17.49
C THR A 63 2.00 -8.53 -16.80
N ILE A 64 3.33 -8.65 -16.81
CA ILE A 64 4.07 -9.61 -15.97
C ILE A 64 4.66 -8.96 -14.70
N GLU A 65 4.60 -7.62 -14.62
CA GLU A 65 5.07 -6.81 -13.49
C GLU A 65 3.86 -6.09 -12.87
N PRO A 66 3.01 -6.80 -12.09
CA PRO A 66 1.82 -6.18 -11.50
C PRO A 66 2.17 -5.16 -10.41
N GLY A 67 3.35 -5.28 -9.80
CA GLY A 67 3.83 -4.36 -8.77
C GLY A 67 3.92 -2.90 -9.25
N ASP A 68 4.33 -2.67 -10.49
CA ASP A 68 4.45 -1.32 -11.06
C ASP A 68 3.10 -0.60 -11.13
N VAL A 69 2.02 -1.34 -11.41
CA VAL A 69 0.66 -0.80 -11.45
C VAL A 69 0.18 -0.49 -10.02
N VAL A 70 0.40 -1.42 -9.09
CA VAL A 70 -0.10 -1.28 -7.71
C VAL A 70 0.68 -0.24 -6.90
N ILE A 71 1.96 -0.01 -7.22
CA ILE A 71 2.75 1.06 -6.60
C ILE A 71 2.09 2.43 -6.78
N GLU A 72 1.46 2.69 -7.93
CA GLU A 72 0.78 3.96 -8.17
C GLU A 72 -0.48 4.12 -7.30
N GLU A 73 -1.28 3.05 -7.13
CA GLU A 73 -2.43 3.07 -6.20
C GLU A 73 -1.98 3.30 -4.75
N VAL A 74 -0.86 2.68 -4.34
CA VAL A 74 -0.26 2.92 -3.01
C VAL A 74 0.20 4.37 -2.87
N ARG A 75 0.80 4.97 -3.91
CA ARG A 75 1.19 6.39 -3.89
C ARG A 75 -0.02 7.28 -3.71
N GLU A 76 -1.10 7.04 -4.46
CA GLU A 76 -2.33 7.84 -4.36
C GLU A 76 -2.92 7.79 -2.94
N PHE A 77 -3.03 6.60 -2.35
CA PHE A 77 -3.49 6.46 -0.97
C PHE A 77 -2.61 7.24 0.02
N LEU A 78 -1.29 7.09 -0.09
CA LEU A 78 -0.34 7.76 0.81
C LEU A 78 -0.33 9.28 0.66
N THR A 79 -0.45 9.80 -0.56
CA THR A 79 -0.59 11.25 -0.81
C THR A 79 -1.89 11.78 -0.20
N GLY A 80 -2.99 11.04 -0.31
CA GLY A 80 -4.26 11.39 0.35
C GLY A 80 -4.17 11.42 1.88
N MET A 81 -3.21 10.68 2.46
CA MET A 81 -2.94 10.61 3.89
C MET A 81 -1.82 11.59 4.34
N GLU A 82 -1.43 12.54 3.49
CA GLU A 82 -0.40 13.56 3.74
C GLU A 82 1.01 13.01 4.00
N PHE A 83 1.34 11.82 3.50
CA PHE A 83 2.72 11.35 3.49
C PHE A 83 3.53 12.12 2.44
N SER A 84 4.75 12.51 2.81
CA SER A 84 5.75 12.98 1.84
C SER A 84 6.44 11.78 1.21
N ILE A 85 6.14 11.51 -0.06
CA ILE A 85 6.59 10.34 -0.84
C ILE A 85 7.32 10.73 -2.12
#